data_AF-A0AAX6ICR3-F1
#
_entry.id   AF-A0AAX6ICR3-F1
#
_cell.length_a   1.000
_cell.length_b   1.000
_cell.length_c   1.000
_cell.angle_alpha   90.00
_cell.angle_beta   90.00
_cell.angle_gamma   90.00
#
_symmetry.space_group_name_H-M   'P 1'
#
loop_
_entity.id
_entity.type
_entity.pdbx_description
1 polymer ?
#
loop_
_entity_poly.entity_id
_entity_poly.type
_entity_poly.pdbx_seq_one_letter_code
_entity_poly.pdbx_strand_id
1 'polypeptide(L)'
;MDWGCCFRPSCSQSAGNSSSSAGKGRNSQGQAKVTYGFSLVKGKANHPMEDYHVAKFIHTKGQELGLFAVFDGHLGDSVPAYLQKHLFANILKEEEFWTHPDRAISKAYDKTDNAILSHSPDLGRGGSTAVTAILINATKLWIANVGDSRAVLVKGGEVIQMTIDHEPNTERGRVSRQEVALCPTCQEMCLE
;
A
#
# COMPACT_ATOMS: atom_id res chain seq x y z
N MET A 1 19.36 -18.56 30.69
CA MET A 1 20.39 -18.69 29.63
C MET A 1 19.94 -17.79 28.51
N ASP A 2 20.49 -16.58 28.57
CA ASP A 2 20.14 -15.43 27.77
C ASP A 2 20.53 -15.60 26.31
N TRP A 3 19.73 -15.01 25.41
CA TRP A 3 20.30 -14.37 24.23
C TRP A 3 19.48 -13.13 23.90
N GLY A 4 19.90 -12.01 24.48
CA GLY A 4 19.48 -10.68 24.04
C GLY A 4 20.15 -10.32 22.73
N CYS A 5 19.40 -9.64 21.86
CA CYS A 5 19.97 -8.74 20.87
C CYS A 5 19.21 -7.41 20.96
N CYS A 6 19.68 -6.58 21.88
CA CYS A 6 19.44 -5.15 21.87
C CYS A 6 20.13 -4.54 20.64
N PHE A 7 19.40 -4.31 19.56
CA PHE A 7 19.79 -3.32 18.55
C PHE A 7 18.81 -2.16 18.64
N ARG A 8 19.22 -1.11 19.35
CA ARG A 8 18.66 0.24 19.19
C ARG A 8 19.30 0.86 17.95
N PRO A 9 18.49 1.34 17.00
CA PRO A 9 18.80 2.57 16.31
C PRO A 9 17.73 3.60 16.67
N SER A 10 18.14 4.66 17.37
CA SER A 10 17.47 5.94 17.22
C SER A 10 17.76 6.41 15.80
N CYS A 11 16.74 6.67 15.00
CA CYS A 11 16.93 7.45 13.79
C CYS A 11 15.82 8.50 13.68
N SER A 12 16.30 9.73 13.73
CA SER A 12 15.64 11.00 13.49
C SER A 12 14.91 11.01 12.15
N GLN A 13 13.86 11.84 12.07
CA GLN A 13 13.26 12.26 10.83
C GLN A 13 14.34 12.84 9.91
N SER A 14 14.55 12.22 8.76
CA SER A 14 15.34 12.79 7.66
C SER A 14 14.65 12.47 6.36
N ALA A 15 14.13 13.51 5.72
CA ALA A 15 13.74 13.49 4.32
C ALA A 15 15.01 13.23 3.49
N GLY A 16 15.07 12.09 2.80
CA GLY A 16 16.19 11.70 1.96
C GLY A 16 15.81 10.53 1.04
N ASN A 17 16.03 10.71 -0.26
CA ASN A 17 15.80 9.75 -1.34
C ASN A 17 16.77 8.56 -1.27
N SER A 18 16.52 7.59 -0.40
CA SER A 18 17.05 6.23 -0.55
C SER A 18 16.01 5.24 -0.02
N SER A 19 15.44 4.43 -0.92
CA SER A 19 14.50 3.37 -0.53
C SER A 19 15.27 2.29 0.22
N SER A 20 15.27 2.35 1.54
CA SER A 20 15.78 1.26 2.37
C SER A 20 15.08 -0.04 1.97
N SER A 21 15.85 -1.09 1.69
CA SER A 21 15.31 -2.40 1.31
C SER A 21 14.58 -3.11 2.46
N ALA A 22 14.68 -2.63 3.69
CA ALA A 22 13.88 -3.12 4.80
C ALA A 22 13.64 -1.99 5.80
N GLY A 23 12.55 -2.09 6.54
CA GLY A 23 12.21 -1.11 7.56
C GLY A 23 11.11 -1.59 8.48
N LYS A 24 10.93 -0.85 9.56
CA LYS A 24 9.87 -1.08 10.53
C LYS A 24 9.44 0.23 11.16
N GLY A 25 8.19 0.29 11.59
CA GLY A 25 7.67 1.43 12.30
C GLY A 25 6.60 1.02 13.29
N ARG A 26 6.23 1.97 14.12
CA ARG A 26 5.18 1.80 15.12
C ARG A 26 4.47 3.11 15.35
N ASN A 27 3.22 2.99 15.74
CA ASN A 27 2.43 4.09 16.23
C ASN A 27 1.59 3.64 17.43
N SER A 28 1.35 4.57 18.34
CA SER A 28 0.62 4.32 19.57
C SER A 28 -0.31 5.50 19.82
N GLN A 29 -1.61 5.24 19.68
CA GLN A 29 -2.66 6.23 19.93
C GLN A 29 -3.65 5.65 20.94
N GLY A 30 -3.66 6.22 22.15
CA GLY A 30 -4.44 5.69 23.27
C GLY A 30 -3.99 4.27 23.65
N GLN A 31 -4.94 3.32 23.67
CA GLN A 31 -4.67 1.91 23.98
C GLN A 31 -4.28 1.07 22.74
N ALA A 32 -4.45 1.59 21.52
CA ALA A 32 -4.12 0.88 20.30
C ALA A 32 -2.66 1.11 19.91
N LYS A 33 -1.91 0.01 19.77
CA LYS A 33 -0.53 0.01 19.29
C LYS A 33 -0.48 -0.73 17.97
N VAL A 34 -0.11 -0.04 16.90
CA VAL A 34 0.05 -0.61 15.57
C VAL A 34 1.53 -0.61 15.21
N THR A 35 2.03 -1.71 14.68
CA THR A 35 3.40 -1.83 14.17
C THR A 35 3.35 -2.28 12.73
N TYR A 36 4.36 -1.88 11.95
CA TYR A 36 4.55 -2.39 10.60
C TYR A 36 6.02 -2.78 10.39
N GLY A 37 6.24 -3.68 9.43
CA GLY A 37 7.54 -4.02 8.88
C GLY A 37 7.41 -4.17 7.36
N PHE A 38 8.51 -4.00 6.65
CA PHE A 38 8.59 -4.27 5.22
C PHE A 38 10.00 -4.73 4.85
N SER A 39 10.08 -5.51 3.78
CA SER A 39 11.34 -5.94 3.16
C SER A 39 11.13 -6.07 1.65
N LEU A 40 12.06 -5.52 0.87
CA LEU A 40 12.10 -5.55 -0.59
C LEU A 40 13.39 -6.24 -1.02
N VAL A 41 13.28 -7.23 -1.89
CA VAL A 41 14.40 -8.02 -2.36
C VAL A 41 14.25 -8.24 -3.86
N LYS A 42 15.20 -7.72 -4.66
CA LYS A 42 15.22 -7.85 -6.13
C LYS A 42 15.15 -9.30 -6.64
N GLY A 43 15.60 -10.26 -5.84
CA GLY A 43 15.66 -11.66 -6.23
C GLY A 43 16.62 -11.89 -7.41
N LYS A 44 16.22 -12.79 -8.32
CA LYS A 44 17.05 -13.26 -9.46
C LYS A 44 16.70 -12.62 -10.80
N ALA A 45 15.87 -11.58 -10.80
CA ALA A 45 15.43 -10.92 -12.02
C ALA A 45 16.60 -10.28 -12.79
N ASN A 46 16.58 -10.42 -14.11
CA ASN A 46 17.59 -9.87 -15.02
C ASN A 46 17.37 -8.37 -15.32
N HIS A 47 16.22 -7.80 -14.95
CA HIS A 47 15.93 -6.37 -14.99
C HIS A 47 16.26 -5.71 -13.63
N PRO A 48 16.27 -4.36 -13.50
CA PRO A 48 16.36 -3.66 -12.21
C PRO A 48 15.20 -3.99 -11.25
N MET A 49 15.27 -3.53 -10.00
CA MET A 49 14.15 -3.63 -9.07
C MET A 49 13.01 -2.75 -9.60
N GLU A 50 11.83 -3.33 -9.86
CA GLU A 50 10.66 -2.61 -10.36
C GLU A 50 9.59 -2.43 -9.28
N ASP A 51 9.67 -3.15 -8.16
CA ASP A 51 8.68 -3.03 -7.07
C ASP A 51 8.97 -1.86 -6.13
N TYR A 52 7.88 -1.19 -5.73
CA TYR A 52 7.87 -0.09 -4.79
C TYR A 52 6.88 -0.37 -3.67
N HIS A 53 7.04 0.33 -2.55
CA HIS A 53 6.11 0.23 -1.43
C HIS A 53 5.89 1.59 -0.78
N VAL A 54 4.84 1.68 0.03
CA VAL A 54 4.66 2.75 1.02
C VAL A 54 4.41 2.08 2.37
N ALA A 55 5.05 2.57 3.42
CA ALA A 55 4.77 2.13 4.79
C ALA A 55 5.03 3.29 5.75
N LYS A 56 3.99 4.02 6.15
CA LYS A 56 4.14 5.18 7.04
C LYS A 56 2.85 5.51 7.79
N PHE A 57 3.01 6.20 8.91
CA PHE A 57 1.91 6.86 9.59
C PHE A 57 1.94 8.36 9.31
N ILE A 58 0.77 8.97 9.15
CA ILE A 58 0.59 10.42 9.06
C ILE A 58 -0.55 10.87 9.96
N HIS A 59 -0.55 12.15 10.33
CA HIS A 59 -1.64 12.79 11.04
C HIS A 59 -2.23 13.88 10.15
N THR A 60 -3.54 13.86 9.93
CA THR A 60 -4.25 14.85 9.11
C THR A 60 -5.68 15.04 9.58
N LYS A 61 -6.17 16.28 9.58
CA LYS A 61 -7.51 16.66 10.06
C LYS A 61 -7.87 16.07 11.44
N GLY A 62 -6.89 15.98 12.35
CA GLY A 62 -7.10 15.40 13.69
C GLY A 62 -7.34 13.89 13.70
N GLN A 63 -7.04 13.20 12.60
CA GLN A 63 -7.13 11.75 12.45
C GLN A 63 -5.73 11.19 12.18
N GLU A 64 -5.46 10.01 12.71
CA GLU A 64 -4.27 9.24 12.42
C GLU A 64 -4.55 8.31 11.23
N LEU A 65 -3.62 8.25 10.29
CA LEU A 65 -3.68 7.35 9.14
C LEU A 65 -2.40 6.51 9.06
N GLY A 66 -2.55 5.19 9.01
CA GLY A 66 -1.53 4.28 8.51
C GLY A 66 -1.72 4.07 7.02
N LEU A 67 -0.69 4.33 6.23
CA LEU A 67 -0.70 4.19 4.77
C LEU A 67 0.30 3.12 4.36
N PHE A 68 -0.20 2.06 3.73
CA PHE A 68 0.58 0.91 3.31
C PHE A 68 0.26 0.55 1.87
N ALA A 69 1.27 0.26 1.06
CA ALA A 69 1.05 -0.19 -0.30
C ALA A 69 2.22 -1.02 -0.81
N VAL A 70 1.93 -1.92 -1.75
CA VAL A 70 2.90 -2.60 -2.61
C VAL A 70 2.50 -2.32 -4.06
N PHE A 71 3.50 -2.05 -4.89
CA PHE A 71 3.37 -1.79 -6.31
C PHE A 71 4.36 -2.69 -7.03
N ASP A 72 3.88 -3.69 -7.76
CA ASP A 72 4.71 -4.60 -8.57
C ASP A 72 4.78 -4.05 -10.00
N GLY A 73 5.94 -3.52 -10.36
CA GLY A 73 6.20 -2.92 -11.66
C GLY A 73 6.55 -3.95 -12.73
N HIS A 74 6.16 -3.68 -13.97
CA HIS A 74 6.59 -4.47 -15.12
C HIS A 74 6.94 -3.59 -16.32
N LEU A 75 8.02 -3.95 -17.00
CA LEU A 75 8.57 -3.23 -18.17
C LEU A 75 9.00 -1.79 -17.83
N GLY A 76 9.56 -1.61 -16.63
CA GLY A 76 10.06 -0.34 -16.10
C GLY A 76 9.54 -0.01 -14.70
N ASP A 77 10.30 0.81 -13.98
CA ASP A 77 10.02 1.25 -12.61
C ASP A 77 9.31 2.61 -12.52
N SER A 78 9.03 3.24 -13.66
CA SER A 78 8.52 4.61 -13.71
C SER A 78 7.07 4.72 -13.23
N VAL A 79 6.21 3.76 -13.59
CA VAL A 79 4.82 3.69 -13.12
C VAL A 79 4.72 3.40 -11.61
N PRO A 80 5.36 2.35 -11.05
CA PRO A 80 5.33 2.12 -9.60
C PRO A 80 5.96 3.26 -8.80
N ALA A 81 7.02 3.91 -9.32
CA ALA A 81 7.58 5.12 -8.72
C ALA A 81 6.60 6.31 -8.75
N TYR A 82 5.78 6.45 -9.79
CA TYR A 82 4.71 7.44 -9.87
C TYR A 82 3.61 7.15 -8.85
N LEU A 83 3.15 5.89 -8.75
CA LEU A 83 2.15 5.46 -7.78
C LEU A 83 2.58 5.74 -6.35
N GLN A 84 3.83 5.40 -5.98
CA GLN A 84 4.39 5.65 -4.66
C GLN A 84 4.30 7.13 -4.25
N LYS A 85 4.51 8.05 -5.20
CA LYS A 85 4.52 9.49 -4.97
C LYS A 85 3.11 10.10 -4.95
N HIS A 86 2.22 9.61 -5.81
CA HIS A 86 0.99 10.34 -6.15
C HIS A 86 -0.29 9.67 -5.64
N LEU A 87 -0.36 8.34 -5.53
CA LEU A 87 -1.62 7.64 -5.28
C LEU A 87 -2.26 8.04 -3.95
N PHE A 88 -1.53 7.93 -2.83
CA PHE A 88 -2.05 8.37 -1.53
C PHE A 88 -2.35 9.86 -1.47
N ALA A 89 -1.54 10.69 -2.14
CA ALA A 89 -1.79 12.13 -2.19
C ALA A 89 -3.11 12.43 -2.91
N ASN A 90 -3.44 11.68 -3.97
CA ASN A 90 -4.71 11.81 -4.68
C ASN A 90 -5.87 11.32 -3.82
N ILE A 91 -5.75 10.17 -3.16
CA ILE A 91 -6.79 9.62 -2.25
C ILE A 91 -7.14 10.63 -1.15
N LEU A 92 -6.14 11.20 -0.47
CA LEU A 92 -6.36 12.12 0.65
C LEU A 92 -6.85 13.50 0.23
N LYS A 93 -6.76 13.85 -1.06
CA LYS A 93 -7.29 15.09 -1.64
C LYS A 93 -8.76 14.97 -2.04
N GLU A 94 -9.31 13.77 -2.19
CA GLU A 94 -10.73 13.60 -2.51
C GLU A 94 -11.59 14.09 -1.34
N GLU A 95 -12.57 14.94 -1.65
CA GLU A 95 -13.43 15.60 -0.65
C GLU A 95 -14.20 14.57 0.19
N GLU A 96 -14.64 13.50 -0.47
CA GLU A 96 -15.44 12.44 0.12
C GLU A 96 -14.60 11.42 0.92
N PHE A 97 -13.28 11.57 1.01
CA PHE A 97 -12.43 10.58 1.69
C PHE A 97 -12.86 10.30 3.14
N TRP A 98 -13.42 11.29 3.84
CA TRP A 98 -13.83 11.12 5.24
C TRP A 98 -15.27 10.61 5.41
N THR A 99 -16.11 10.74 4.39
CA THR A 99 -17.54 10.39 4.43
C THR A 99 -17.83 9.10 3.64
N HIS A 100 -17.19 8.96 2.48
CA HIS A 100 -17.27 7.81 1.57
C HIS A 100 -15.86 7.41 1.08
N PRO A 101 -15.02 6.83 1.96
CA PRO A 101 -13.65 6.44 1.62
C PRO A 101 -13.60 5.46 0.43
N ASP A 102 -14.59 4.58 0.29
CA ASP A 102 -14.76 3.66 -0.83
C ASP A 102 -14.81 4.40 -2.18
N ARG A 103 -15.68 5.43 -2.30
CA ARG A 103 -15.80 6.24 -3.52
C ARG A 103 -14.56 7.08 -3.76
N ALA A 104 -14.00 7.65 -2.70
CA ALA A 104 -12.80 8.48 -2.77
C ALA A 104 -11.58 7.68 -3.25
N ILE A 105 -11.37 6.48 -2.71
CA ILE A 105 -10.29 5.59 -3.13
C ILE A 105 -10.48 5.20 -4.59
N SER A 106 -11.69 4.75 -4.95
CA SER A 106 -12.05 4.38 -6.33
C SER A 106 -11.71 5.49 -7.33
N LYS A 107 -12.23 6.70 -7.09
CA LYS A 107 -12.03 7.87 -7.93
C LYS A 107 -10.56 8.30 -8.00
N ALA A 108 -9.82 8.18 -6.90
CA ALA A 108 -8.41 8.53 -6.88
C ALA A 108 -7.55 7.53 -7.67
N TYR A 109 -7.90 6.24 -7.67
CA TYR A 109 -7.27 5.24 -8.54
C TYR A 109 -7.50 5.60 -10.01
N ASP A 110 -8.75 5.82 -10.42
CA ASP A 110 -9.09 6.19 -11.80
C ASP A 110 -8.37 7.48 -12.23
N LYS A 111 -8.32 8.49 -11.36
CA LYS A 111 -7.62 9.75 -11.63
C LYS A 111 -6.11 9.55 -11.78
N THR A 112 -5.52 8.68 -10.98
CA THR A 112 -4.09 8.38 -11.03
C THR A 112 -3.76 7.59 -12.29
N ASP A 113 -4.59 6.62 -12.66
CA ASP A 113 -4.44 5.85 -13.90
C ASP A 113 -4.56 6.74 -15.15
N ASN A 114 -5.58 7.60 -15.21
CA ASN A 114 -5.71 8.59 -16.29
C ASN A 114 -4.50 9.54 -16.37
N ALA A 115 -3.90 9.89 -15.22
CA ALA A 115 -2.69 10.71 -15.19
C ALA A 115 -1.47 9.95 -15.75
N ILE A 116 -1.34 8.66 -15.44
CA ILE A 116 -0.29 7.80 -15.99
C ILE A 116 -0.46 7.66 -17.51
N LEU A 117 -1.68 7.39 -17.99
CA LEU A 117 -1.98 7.24 -19.41
C LEU A 117 -1.71 8.54 -20.19
N SER A 118 -2.05 9.70 -19.62
CA SER A 118 -1.79 11.01 -20.26
C SER A 118 -0.31 11.41 -20.28
N HIS A 119 0.51 10.86 -19.39
CA HIS A 119 1.98 11.07 -19.35
C HIS A 119 2.75 9.85 -19.87
N SER A 120 2.10 8.92 -20.58
CA SER A 120 2.73 7.68 -21.06
C SER A 120 4.03 7.87 -21.87
N PRO A 121 4.21 8.94 -22.69
CA PRO A 121 5.50 9.17 -23.34
C PRO A 121 6.67 9.36 -22.37
N ASP A 122 6.43 9.95 -21.20
CA ASP A 122 7.44 10.26 -20.19
C ASP A 122 7.64 9.11 -19.18
N LEU A 123 6.59 8.33 -18.92
CA LEU A 123 6.59 7.20 -17.98
C LEU A 123 6.95 5.86 -18.64
N GLY A 124 7.02 5.81 -19.97
CA GLY A 124 7.30 4.60 -20.73
C GLY A 124 6.06 3.73 -20.95
N ARG A 125 6.31 2.51 -21.44
CA ARG A 125 5.27 1.53 -21.83
C ARG A 125 4.93 0.52 -20.74
N GLY A 126 5.57 0.62 -19.58
CA GLY A 126 5.35 -0.28 -18.47
C GLY A 126 4.07 -0.01 -17.72
N GLY A 127 3.84 -0.82 -16.70
CA GLY A 127 2.69 -0.74 -15.82
C GLY A 127 3.06 -1.16 -14.41
N SER A 128 2.07 -1.23 -13.55
CA SER A 128 2.24 -1.69 -12.18
C SER A 128 0.94 -2.27 -11.65
N THR A 129 1.03 -3.25 -10.75
CA THR A 129 -0.05 -3.55 -9.82
C THR A 129 -0.15 -2.44 -8.76
N ALA A 130 -1.24 -2.44 -8.01
CA ALA A 130 -1.36 -1.63 -6.81
C ALA A 130 -2.28 -2.31 -5.80
N VAL A 131 -1.71 -2.72 -4.67
CA VAL A 131 -2.47 -3.08 -3.46
C VAL A 131 -2.20 -2.06 -2.37
N THR A 132 -3.25 -1.41 -1.86
CA THR A 132 -3.15 -0.38 -0.82
C THR A 132 -3.98 -0.76 0.40
N ALA A 133 -3.48 -0.43 1.59
CA ALA A 133 -4.20 -0.50 2.85
C ALA A 133 -4.11 0.85 3.60
N ILE A 134 -5.27 1.36 4.03
CA ILE A 134 -5.43 2.62 4.76
C ILE A 134 -6.08 2.34 6.11
N LEU A 135 -5.33 2.54 7.19
CA LEU A 135 -5.80 2.36 8.55
C LEU A 135 -6.13 3.71 9.19
N ILE A 136 -7.39 3.96 9.53
CA ILE A 136 -7.85 5.20 10.17
C ILE A 136 -8.01 4.98 11.68
N ASN A 137 -7.31 5.79 12.48
CA ASN A 137 -7.31 5.77 13.95
C ASN A 137 -7.20 4.34 14.54
N ALA A 138 -6.35 3.50 13.95
CA ALA A 138 -6.17 2.10 14.34
C ALA A 138 -7.45 1.23 14.41
N THR A 139 -8.56 1.65 13.79
CA THR A 139 -9.88 1.02 13.97
C THR A 139 -10.61 0.70 12.67
N LYS A 140 -10.38 1.49 11.61
CA LYS A 140 -11.01 1.27 10.30
C LYS A 140 -9.94 1.01 9.28
N LEU A 141 -9.90 -0.20 8.73
CA LEU A 141 -8.99 -0.56 7.66
C LEU A 141 -9.76 -0.61 6.34
N TRP A 142 -9.21 0.07 5.34
CA TRP A 142 -9.68 0.07 3.96
C TRP A 142 -8.61 -0.54 3.07
N ILE A 143 -8.98 -1.47 2.21
CA ILE A 143 -8.05 -2.13 1.27
C ILE A 143 -8.57 -1.88 -0.14
N ALA A 144 -7.68 -1.72 -1.11
CA ALA A 144 -8.01 -1.67 -2.53
C ALA A 144 -6.90 -2.36 -3.32
N ASN A 145 -7.28 -3.09 -4.38
CA ASN A 145 -6.38 -3.86 -5.23
C ASN A 145 -6.66 -3.63 -6.71
N VAL A 146 -5.60 -3.51 -7.50
CA VAL A 146 -5.61 -3.57 -8.97
C VAL A 146 -4.41 -4.39 -9.41
N GLY A 147 -4.67 -5.57 -9.98
CA GLY A 147 -3.63 -6.49 -10.46
C GLY A 147 -3.65 -7.79 -9.66
N ASP A 148 -2.55 -8.52 -9.73
CA ASP A 148 -2.34 -9.84 -9.13
C ASP A 148 -1.53 -9.81 -7.82
N SER A 149 -1.20 -8.62 -7.30
CA SER A 149 -0.79 -8.45 -5.90
C SER A 149 -1.95 -8.73 -4.94
N ARG A 150 -1.63 -8.97 -3.66
CA ARG A 150 -2.58 -9.51 -2.70
C ARG A 150 -2.47 -8.89 -1.30
N ALA A 151 -3.63 -8.72 -0.66
CA ALA A 151 -3.72 -8.47 0.77
C ALA A 151 -4.30 -9.68 1.51
N VAL A 152 -3.67 -10.07 2.61
CA VAL A 152 -4.14 -11.14 3.50
C VAL A 152 -4.19 -10.65 4.95
N LEU A 153 -5.27 -11.00 5.64
CA LEU A 153 -5.50 -10.70 7.06
C LEU A 153 -5.38 -11.98 7.87
N VAL A 154 -4.57 -11.94 8.93
CA VAL A 154 -4.53 -13.00 9.93
C VAL A 154 -5.33 -12.57 11.17
N LYS A 155 -6.30 -13.39 11.56
CA LYS A 155 -7.12 -13.16 12.76
C LYS A 155 -7.42 -14.48 13.46
N GLY A 156 -7.09 -14.57 14.75
CA GLY A 156 -7.34 -15.79 15.53
C GLY A 156 -6.60 -17.03 15.01
N GLY A 157 -5.48 -16.85 14.29
CA GLY A 157 -4.73 -17.94 13.65
C GLY A 157 -5.26 -18.36 12.28
N GLU A 158 -6.35 -17.74 11.79
CA GLU A 158 -6.88 -17.99 10.45
C GLU A 158 -6.38 -16.93 9.47
N VAL A 159 -6.02 -17.36 8.26
CA VAL A 159 -5.62 -16.51 7.14
C VAL A 159 -6.83 -16.26 6.25
N ILE A 160 -7.16 -14.99 6.04
CA ILE A 160 -8.29 -14.52 5.27
C ILE A 160 -7.74 -13.67 4.12
N GLN A 161 -7.91 -14.13 2.88
CA GLN A 161 -7.59 -13.32 1.71
C GLN A 161 -8.60 -12.19 1.58
N MET A 162 -8.10 -10.95 1.53
CA MET A 162 -8.92 -9.75 1.58
C MET A 162 -9.17 -9.12 0.21
N THR A 163 -8.41 -9.55 -0.80
CA THR A 163 -8.48 -9.05 -2.18
C THR A 163 -8.55 -10.23 -3.14
N ILE A 164 -9.26 -10.07 -4.25
CA ILE A 164 -9.23 -11.03 -5.36
C ILE A 164 -8.13 -10.60 -6.34
N ASP A 165 -7.31 -11.55 -6.77
CA ASP A 165 -6.27 -11.33 -7.76
C ASP A 165 -6.89 -11.20 -9.16
N HIS A 166 -6.50 -10.17 -9.90
CA HIS A 166 -6.99 -9.93 -11.25
C HIS A 166 -6.15 -10.69 -12.27
N GLU A 167 -6.60 -11.90 -12.65
CA GLU A 167 -5.95 -12.69 -13.68
C GLU A 167 -6.66 -12.54 -15.04
N PRO A 168 -5.93 -12.51 -16.18
CA PRO A 168 -6.53 -12.38 -17.51
C PRO A 168 -7.60 -13.43 -17.86
N ASN A 169 -7.58 -14.59 -17.20
CA ASN A 169 -8.53 -15.68 -17.43
C ASN A 169 -9.80 -15.59 -16.59
N THR A 170 -9.76 -14.89 -15.45
CA THR A 170 -10.91 -14.66 -14.57
C THR A 170 -11.62 -13.33 -14.87
N GLU A 171 -10.90 -12.37 -15.45
CA GLU A 171 -11.40 -11.02 -15.78
C GLU A 171 -12.01 -10.88 -17.19
N ARG A 172 -12.13 -11.95 -17.98
CA ARG A 172 -12.82 -11.88 -19.31
C ARG A 172 -14.30 -11.54 -19.12
N GLY A 173 -14.62 -10.24 -19.23
CA GLY A 173 -15.98 -9.70 -19.16
C GLY A 173 -16.31 -8.89 -17.91
N ARG A 174 -15.33 -8.63 -17.02
CA ARG A 174 -15.49 -7.74 -15.87
C ARG A 174 -14.27 -6.81 -15.82
N VAL A 175 -14.47 -5.52 -16.05
CA VAL A 175 -13.50 -4.51 -15.60
C VAL A 175 -13.78 -4.35 -14.11
N SER A 176 -12.91 -4.91 -13.28
CA SER A 176 -13.22 -5.22 -11.88
C SER A 176 -13.33 -3.97 -11.01
N ARG A 177 -14.43 -3.95 -10.27
CA ARG A 177 -14.76 -3.03 -9.18
C ARG A 177 -13.67 -3.06 -8.11
N GLN A 178 -13.37 -1.89 -7.54
CA GLN A 178 -12.59 -1.77 -6.31
C GLN A 178 -13.29 -2.57 -5.19
N GLU A 179 -12.65 -3.66 -4.77
CA GLU A 179 -13.09 -4.38 -3.58
C GLU A 179 -12.53 -3.65 -2.37
N VAL A 180 -13.45 -3.03 -1.64
CA VAL A 180 -13.15 -2.17 -0.51
C VAL A 180 -13.53 -2.92 0.76
N ALA A 181 -12.57 -3.67 1.32
CA ALA A 181 -12.81 -4.44 2.53
C ALA A 181 -12.66 -3.59 3.80
N LEU A 182 -13.65 -3.66 4.69
CA LEU A 182 -13.66 -3.05 6.02
C LEU A 182 -13.30 -4.11 7.08
N CYS A 183 -12.15 -3.99 7.72
CA CYS A 183 -11.77 -4.87 8.84
C CYS A 183 -11.97 -4.16 10.19
N PRO A 184 -12.90 -4.61 11.06
CA PRO A 184 -13.18 -3.94 12.33
C PRO A 184 -12.28 -4.36 13.53
N THR A 185 -11.32 -5.28 13.37
CA THR A 185 -10.60 -5.91 14.53
C THR A 185 -9.19 -6.45 14.22
N CYS A 186 -8.48 -5.90 13.23
CA CYS A 186 -7.29 -6.52 12.64
C CYS A 186 -6.16 -6.87 13.64
N GLN A 187 -5.57 -8.08 13.49
CA GLN A 187 -4.47 -8.58 14.33
C GLN A 187 -3.13 -8.65 13.58
N GLU A 188 -3.09 -8.98 12.29
CA GLU A 188 -1.92 -8.77 11.42
C GLU A 188 -2.35 -8.70 9.95
N MET A 189 -1.81 -7.75 9.17
CA MET A 189 -2.12 -7.59 7.74
C MET A 189 -0.81 -7.70 6.95
N CYS A 190 -0.82 -8.51 5.90
CA CYS A 190 0.29 -8.64 4.96
C CYS A 190 -0.15 -8.20 3.57
N LEU A 191 0.71 -7.45 2.90
CA LEU A 191 0.59 -7.08 1.49
C LEU A 191 1.77 -7.74 0.76
N GLU A 192 1.48 -8.46 -0.31
CA GLU A 192 2.46 -9.15 -1.15
C GLU A 192 2.23 -8.83 -2.62
#